data_AF-A0A3B3SEA8-F1
#
_entry.id   AF-A0A3B3SEA8-F1
#
_cell.length_a   1.000
_cell.length_b   1.000
_cell.length_c   1.000
_cell.angle_alpha   90.00
_cell.angle_beta   90.00
_cell.angle_gamma   90.00
#
_symmetry.space_group_name_H-M   'P 1'
#
loop_
_entity.id
_entity.type
_entity.pdbx_description
1 polymer ?
#
loop_
_entity_poly.entity_id
_entity_poly.type
_entity_poly.pdbx_seq_one_letter_code
_entity_poly.pdbx_strand_id
1 'polypeptide(L)'
;MKRRQKRVLQMAFLSTVALIFLPNVGLWSLYKEKYLMKTGEQGFPLGLNDGHLYTWTDGLRRRDWHDNESIRRDELRVGKGEQGKPYPLAEDECDDSAYRDNGFNIYVSDNIALERSLPDIRHPTCKQKLYLEKLPNTSIIIPFHNEGWSSLLRTIHSVTRRTPEHLIAEIILVDDFSDREVLQDLSEIITWSWFGDN
;
A
#
# COMPACT_ATOMS: atom_id res chain seq x y z
N MET A 1 -31.37 -28.56 -51.74
CA MET A 1 -31.43 -29.20 -50.38
C MET A 1 -32.61 -28.65 -49.59
N LYS A 2 -33.46 -29.53 -49.04
CA LYS A 2 -34.65 -29.15 -48.26
C LYS A 2 -34.21 -28.36 -47.01
N ARG A 3 -34.88 -27.25 -46.66
CA ARG A 3 -34.51 -26.34 -45.55
C ARG A 3 -34.20 -27.03 -44.21
N ARG A 4 -34.85 -28.18 -43.94
CA ARG A 4 -34.56 -29.03 -42.78
C ARG A 4 -33.14 -29.61 -42.79
N GLN A 5 -32.64 -30.06 -43.94
CA GLN A 5 -31.28 -30.61 -44.05
C GLN A 5 -30.20 -29.55 -43.78
N LYS A 6 -30.43 -28.30 -44.21
CA LYS A 6 -29.49 -27.20 -43.93
C LYS A 6 -29.38 -26.92 -42.42
N ARG A 7 -30.51 -26.90 -41.70
CA ARG A 7 -30.52 -26.68 -40.24
C ARG A 7 -29.84 -27.83 -39.48
N VAL A 8 -30.06 -29.08 -39.90
CA VAL A 8 -29.40 -30.24 -39.28
C VAL A 8 -27.88 -30.17 -39.51
N LEU A 9 -27.44 -29.83 -40.72
CA LEU A 9 -26.02 -29.71 -41.03
C LEU A 9 -25.35 -28.56 -40.25
N GLN A 10 -26.06 -27.45 -40.08
CA GLN A 10 -25.58 -26.29 -39.33
C GLN A 10 -25.46 -26.58 -37.81
N MET A 11 -26.42 -27.32 -37.24
CA MET A 11 -26.37 -27.76 -35.85
C MET A 11 -25.28 -28.81 -35.61
N ALA A 12 -25.09 -29.73 -36.57
CA ALA A 12 -24.00 -30.71 -36.50
C ALA A 12 -22.64 -30.01 -36.53
N PHE A 13 -22.46 -29.01 -37.38
CA PHE A 13 -21.23 -28.21 -37.45
C PHE A 13 -20.96 -27.41 -36.17
N LEU A 14 -21.97 -26.78 -35.57
CA LEU A 14 -21.81 -26.07 -34.31
C LEU A 14 -21.46 -27.02 -33.16
N SER A 15 -22.04 -28.22 -33.14
CA SER A 15 -21.75 -29.23 -32.12
C SER A 15 -20.33 -29.78 -32.23
N THR A 16 -19.84 -30.03 -33.45
CA THR A 16 -18.45 -30.48 -33.66
C THR A 16 -17.44 -29.39 -33.32
N VAL A 17 -17.71 -28.12 -33.66
CA VAL A 17 -16.85 -26.99 -33.26
C VAL A 17 -16.82 -26.86 -31.73
N ALA A 18 -17.96 -26.97 -31.04
CA ALA A 18 -18.01 -26.92 -29.59
C ALA A 18 -17.18 -28.04 -28.94
N LEU A 19 -17.29 -29.28 -29.43
CA LEU A 19 -16.52 -30.42 -28.91
C LEU A 19 -15.00 -30.30 -29.13
N ILE A 20 -14.56 -29.62 -30.20
CA ILE A 20 -13.14 -29.39 -30.46
C ILE A 20 -12.58 -28.28 -29.57
N PHE A 21 -13.34 -27.20 -29.36
CA PHE A 21 -12.84 -26.02 -28.65
C PHE A 21 -13.05 -26.08 -27.13
N LEU A 22 -14.14 -26.65 -26.62
CA LEU A 22 -14.44 -26.71 -25.17
C LEU A 22 -13.37 -27.40 -24.30
N PRO A 23 -12.79 -28.57 -24.67
CA PRO A 23 -11.81 -29.23 -23.81
C PRO A 23 -10.47 -28.47 -23.72
N ASN A 24 -10.11 -27.67 -24.74
CA ASN A 24 -8.84 -26.94 -24.76
C ASN A 24 -8.88 -25.62 -23.99
N VAL A 25 -10.03 -24.92 -23.90
CA VAL A 25 -10.13 -23.67 -23.11
C VAL A 25 -10.14 -23.95 -21.60
N GLY A 26 -10.83 -25.02 -21.16
CA GLY A 26 -10.92 -25.37 -19.74
C GLY A 26 -9.59 -25.86 -19.15
N LEU A 27 -8.86 -26.70 -19.89
CA LEU A 27 -7.54 -27.18 -19.44
C LEU A 27 -6.47 -26.08 -19.48
N TRP A 28 -6.53 -25.15 -20.46
CA TRP A 28 -5.56 -24.06 -20.53
C TRP A 28 -5.75 -23.04 -19.40
N SER A 29 -6.99 -22.81 -18.95
CA SER A 29 -7.27 -21.99 -17.76
C SER A 29 -6.67 -22.59 -16.49
N LEU A 30 -6.86 -23.91 -16.26
CA LEU A 30 -6.27 -24.62 -15.11
C LEU A 30 -4.74 -24.74 -15.20
N TYR A 31 -4.20 -24.88 -16.42
CA TYR A 31 -2.76 -24.87 -16.65
C TYR A 31 -2.16 -23.49 -16.32
N LYS A 32 -2.79 -22.40 -16.76
CA LYS A 32 -2.34 -21.03 -16.44
C LYS A 32 -2.35 -20.76 -14.93
N GLU A 33 -3.36 -21.26 -14.20
CA GLU A 33 -3.44 -21.14 -12.73
C GLU A 33 -2.32 -21.92 -12.01
N LYS A 34 -2.03 -23.16 -12.44
CA LYS A 34 -0.95 -23.98 -11.83
C LYS A 34 0.45 -23.43 -12.08
N TYR A 35 0.71 -22.84 -13.25
CA TYR A 35 2.04 -22.31 -13.58
C TYR A 35 2.31 -20.94 -12.96
N LEU A 36 1.27 -20.13 -12.75
CA LEU A 36 1.39 -18.86 -12.02
C LEU A 36 1.71 -19.08 -10.52
N MET A 37 1.29 -20.21 -9.93
CA MET A 37 1.66 -20.55 -8.56
C MET A 37 3.03 -21.21 -8.42
N LYS A 38 3.57 -21.83 -9.48
CA LYS A 38 4.86 -22.55 -9.42
C LYS A 38 6.08 -21.65 -9.67
N THR A 39 5.89 -20.39 -10.07
CA THR A 39 6.94 -19.38 -10.22
C THR A 39 7.22 -18.59 -8.93
N GLY A 40 6.76 -19.08 -7.79
CA GLY A 40 7.30 -18.72 -6.48
C GLY A 40 8.33 -19.74 -6.04
N GLU A 41 9.55 -19.68 -6.56
CA GLU A 41 10.69 -20.20 -5.78
C GLU A 41 10.69 -19.44 -4.45
N GLN A 42 10.65 -20.17 -3.32
CA GLN A 42 11.62 -20.04 -2.23
C GLN A 42 11.17 -20.75 -0.93
N GLY A 43 11.83 -21.87 -0.60
CA GLY A 43 11.87 -22.47 0.75
C GLY A 43 11.41 -23.93 0.84
N PHE A 44 12.34 -24.87 1.07
CA PHE A 44 12.02 -26.21 1.56
C PHE A 44 11.87 -26.17 3.10
N PRO A 45 10.84 -26.77 3.71
CA PRO A 45 10.77 -26.90 5.15
C PRO A 45 11.46 -28.21 5.57
N LEU A 46 12.55 -28.10 6.33
CA LEU A 46 13.10 -29.21 7.10
C LEU A 46 13.01 -28.85 8.59
N GLY A 47 12.06 -29.50 9.29
CA GLY A 47 12.17 -29.90 10.69
C GLY A 47 12.17 -28.82 11.80
N LEU A 48 11.02 -28.77 12.51
CA LEU A 48 10.82 -28.65 13.97
C LEU A 48 11.71 -27.72 14.83
N ASN A 49 11.03 -26.74 15.42
CA ASN A 49 11.27 -26.07 16.71
C ASN A 49 12.73 -25.72 17.03
N ASP A 50 13.15 -24.53 16.62
CA ASP A 50 13.79 -23.51 17.48
C ASP A 50 14.19 -22.31 16.61
N GLY A 51 13.56 -21.14 16.83
CA GLY A 51 14.00 -19.82 16.36
C GLY A 51 14.72 -19.74 15.01
N HIS A 52 14.12 -20.26 13.93
CA HIS A 52 14.83 -20.48 12.66
C HIS A 52 15.36 -19.18 12.04
N LEU A 53 16.69 -19.04 12.11
CA LEU A 53 17.47 -18.15 11.25
C LEU A 53 17.40 -18.70 9.82
N TYR A 54 16.65 -18.04 8.93
CA TYR A 54 16.60 -18.40 7.52
C TYR A 54 17.95 -18.06 6.85
N THR A 55 18.86 -19.04 6.78
CA THR A 55 20.06 -18.93 5.94
C THR A 55 19.68 -19.32 4.52
N TRP A 56 19.47 -18.31 3.69
CA TRP A 56 19.30 -18.48 2.26
C TRP A 56 20.65 -18.87 1.62
N THR A 57 20.63 -19.38 0.39
CA THR A 57 21.84 -19.90 -0.30
C THR A 57 22.94 -18.86 -0.52
N ASP A 58 22.66 -17.58 -0.22
CA ASP A 58 23.55 -16.43 -0.30
C ASP A 58 24.33 -16.16 1.01
N GLY A 59 24.04 -16.89 2.10
CA GLY A 59 24.67 -16.67 3.41
C GLY A 59 24.24 -15.36 4.12
N LEU A 60 23.25 -14.64 3.58
CA LEU A 60 22.77 -13.39 4.14
C LEU A 60 21.69 -13.63 5.20
N ARG A 61 21.81 -12.97 6.35
CA ARG A 61 20.79 -13.00 7.42
C ARG A 61 19.58 -12.19 7.00
N ARG A 62 18.39 -12.77 7.21
CA ARG A 62 17.10 -12.11 6.97
C ARG A 62 16.29 -12.05 8.24
N ARG A 63 15.50 -10.98 8.37
CA ARG A 63 14.66 -10.66 9.51
C ARG A 63 13.25 -10.31 9.05
N ASP A 64 12.28 -10.59 9.91
CA ASP A 64 10.93 -10.04 9.77
C ASP A 64 10.91 -8.59 10.27
N TRP A 65 10.55 -7.68 9.37
CA TRP A 65 10.46 -6.24 9.61
C TRP A 65 9.06 -5.78 10.00
N HIS A 66 8.09 -6.68 10.08
CA HIS A 66 6.73 -6.33 10.50
C HIS A 66 6.67 -6.05 12.00
N ASP A 67 6.29 -4.82 12.37
CA ASP A 67 5.95 -4.47 13.75
C ASP A 67 4.52 -4.92 14.07
N ASN A 68 4.41 -6.16 14.55
CA ASN A 68 3.14 -6.77 14.93
C ASN A 68 2.43 -6.06 16.10
N GLU A 69 3.17 -5.37 16.98
CA GLU A 69 2.56 -4.60 18.05
C GLU A 69 1.92 -3.32 17.53
N SER A 70 2.61 -2.61 16.63
CA SER A 70 2.02 -1.42 16.01
C SER A 70 0.84 -1.76 15.12
N ILE A 71 0.90 -2.87 14.38
CA ILE A 71 -0.25 -3.36 13.60
C ILE A 71 -1.46 -3.63 14.52
N ARG A 72 -1.26 -4.35 15.64
CA ARG A 72 -2.34 -4.60 16.62
C ARG A 72 -2.89 -3.33 17.23
N ARG A 73 -2.03 -2.36 17.54
CA ARG A 73 -2.47 -1.04 18.05
C ARG A 73 -3.29 -0.29 17.00
N ASP A 74 -2.86 -0.30 15.75
CA ASP A 74 -3.58 0.33 14.64
C ASP A 74 -4.93 -0.34 14.39
N GLU A 75 -5.05 -1.66 14.51
CA GLU A 75 -6.32 -2.40 14.37
C GLU A 75 -7.36 -1.99 15.42
N LEU A 76 -6.93 -1.64 16.63
CA LEU A 76 -7.81 -1.22 17.73
C LEU A 76 -8.22 0.26 17.67
N ARG A 77 -7.61 1.06 16.79
CA ARG A 77 -7.92 2.49 16.67
C ARG A 77 -9.34 2.71 16.12
N VAL A 78 -10.06 3.62 16.77
CA VAL A 78 -11.42 4.02 16.46
C VAL A 78 -11.50 5.55 16.35
N GLY A 79 -12.27 6.03 15.39
CA GLY A 79 -12.35 7.45 15.09
C GLY A 79 -12.78 7.71 13.66
N LYS A 80 -12.97 9.00 13.33
CA LYS A 80 -13.30 9.43 11.97
C LYS A 80 -12.07 9.20 11.07
N GLY A 81 -12.26 8.50 9.95
CA GLY A 81 -11.19 8.21 8.99
C GLY A 81 -10.24 7.06 9.37
N GLU A 82 -10.40 6.44 10.55
CA GLU A 82 -9.63 5.26 10.97
C GLU A 82 -9.95 4.05 10.09
N GLN A 83 -8.98 3.15 9.94
CA GLN A 83 -9.04 2.00 9.03
C GLN A 83 -9.30 2.39 7.57
N GLY A 84 -8.98 3.63 7.19
CA GLY A 84 -9.27 4.18 5.86
C GLY A 84 -10.77 4.27 5.54
N LYS A 85 -11.65 4.24 6.54
CA LYS A 85 -13.09 4.40 6.33
C LYS A 85 -13.41 5.82 5.81
N PRO A 86 -14.44 5.97 4.97
CA PRO A 86 -14.87 7.30 4.54
C PRO A 86 -15.28 8.15 5.74
N TYR A 87 -14.98 9.44 5.67
CA TYR A 87 -15.41 10.41 6.68
C TYR A 87 -16.92 10.66 6.54
N PRO A 88 -17.70 10.61 7.63
CA PRO A 88 -19.13 10.92 7.59
C PRO A 88 -19.32 12.44 7.46
N LEU A 89 -19.49 12.92 6.23
CA LEU A 89 -19.84 14.31 5.93
C LEU A 89 -21.33 14.55 6.12
N ALA A 90 -21.69 15.62 6.81
CA ALA A 90 -23.06 16.12 6.85
C ALA A 90 -23.39 16.98 5.60
N GLU A 91 -24.66 17.14 5.25
CA GLU A 91 -25.08 17.88 4.04
C GLU A 91 -24.68 19.36 4.09
N ASP A 92 -24.64 19.96 5.29
CA ASP A 92 -24.21 21.33 5.55
C ASP A 92 -22.69 21.53 5.49
N GLU A 93 -21.91 20.44 5.58
CA GLU A 93 -20.44 20.45 5.50
C GLU A 93 -19.93 20.23 4.06
N CYS A 94 -20.84 20.04 3.10
CA CYS A 94 -20.54 19.87 1.68
C CYS A 94 -20.41 21.24 1.01
N ASP A 95 -19.36 21.99 1.36
CA ASP A 95 -19.03 23.27 0.72
C ASP A 95 -17.87 23.10 -0.28
N ASP A 96 -18.06 23.62 -1.49
CA ASP A 96 -17.05 23.66 -2.55
C ASP A 96 -15.84 24.52 -2.15
N SER A 97 -16.00 25.43 -1.19
CA SER A 97 -14.91 26.25 -0.66
C SER A 97 -13.76 25.40 -0.10
N ALA A 98 -14.06 24.23 0.47
CA ALA A 98 -13.07 23.33 1.07
C ALA A 98 -12.09 22.72 0.06
N TYR A 99 -12.37 22.81 -1.25
CA TYR A 99 -11.52 22.27 -2.31
C TYR A 99 -10.67 23.34 -3.01
N ARG A 100 -10.98 24.62 -2.83
CA ARG A 100 -10.38 25.72 -3.62
C ARG A 100 -8.88 25.81 -3.48
N ASP A 101 -8.38 25.64 -2.26
CA ASP A 101 -7.00 25.97 -1.93
C ASP A 101 -6.02 24.82 -2.19
N ASN A 102 -6.47 23.57 -2.12
CA ASN A 102 -5.60 22.39 -2.20
C ASN A 102 -6.07 21.35 -3.25
N GLY A 103 -7.23 21.52 -3.88
CA GLY A 103 -7.79 20.54 -4.82
C GLY A 103 -8.38 19.27 -4.18
N PHE A 104 -8.36 19.18 -2.85
CA PHE A 104 -9.00 18.15 -2.04
C PHE A 104 -9.68 18.78 -0.83
N ASN A 105 -10.58 18.04 -0.17
CA ASN A 105 -11.35 18.56 0.95
C ASN A 105 -10.47 18.76 2.20
N ILE A 106 -10.04 20.00 2.42
CA ILE A 106 -9.19 20.34 3.58
C ILE A 106 -9.94 20.19 4.90
N TYR A 107 -11.23 20.53 4.92
CA TYR A 107 -12.07 20.39 6.11
C TYR A 107 -12.13 18.95 6.61
N VAL A 108 -12.33 17.99 5.71
CA VAL A 108 -12.29 16.56 6.03
C VAL A 108 -10.90 16.15 6.52
N SER A 109 -9.85 16.63 5.86
CA SER A 109 -8.47 16.33 6.26
C SER A 109 -8.21 16.80 7.69
N ASP A 110 -8.59 18.03 8.04
CA ASP A 110 -8.36 18.62 9.36
C ASP A 110 -9.11 17.86 10.48
N ASN A 111 -10.27 17.29 10.16
CA ASN A 111 -11.08 16.52 11.11
C ASN A 111 -10.66 15.03 11.22
N ILE A 112 -9.70 14.58 10.42
CA ILE A 112 -9.14 13.22 10.50
C ILE A 112 -7.82 13.27 11.28
N ALA A 113 -7.61 12.29 12.16
CA ALA A 113 -6.38 12.20 12.96
C ALA A 113 -5.10 12.15 12.10
N LEU A 114 -4.07 12.91 12.48
CA LEU A 114 -2.76 12.90 11.80
C LEU A 114 -2.10 11.52 11.80
N GLU A 115 -2.40 10.69 12.79
CA GLU A 115 -1.88 9.33 12.92
C GLU A 115 -2.91 8.23 12.61
N ARG A 116 -3.90 8.52 11.75
CA ARG A 116 -4.95 7.54 11.43
C ARG A 116 -4.39 6.19 11.01
N SER A 117 -5.06 5.12 11.40
CA SER A 117 -4.81 3.77 10.92
C SER A 117 -5.33 3.59 9.49
N LEU A 118 -4.71 2.67 8.76
CA LEU A 118 -5.04 2.33 7.38
C LEU A 118 -5.34 0.83 7.28
N PRO A 119 -6.22 0.41 6.37
CA PRO A 119 -6.52 -0.99 6.17
C PRO A 119 -5.34 -1.66 5.44
N ASP A 120 -4.98 -2.86 5.87
CA ASP A 120 -3.94 -3.64 5.19
C ASP A 120 -4.49 -4.33 3.94
N ILE A 121 -4.35 -3.66 2.79
CA ILE A 121 -4.77 -4.15 1.48
C ILE A 121 -3.66 -4.90 0.72
N ARG A 122 -2.52 -5.18 1.37
CA ARG A 122 -1.39 -5.86 0.73
C ARG A 122 -1.75 -7.30 0.35
N HIS A 123 -1.04 -7.86 -0.63
CA HIS A 123 -1.21 -9.27 -0.99
C HIS A 123 -0.90 -10.18 0.22
N PRO A 124 -1.64 -11.27 0.47
CA PRO A 124 -1.44 -12.11 1.66
C PRO A 124 -0.01 -12.61 1.87
N THR A 125 0.72 -12.88 0.78
CA THR A 125 2.14 -13.30 0.84
C THR A 125 3.07 -12.22 1.38
N CYS A 126 2.72 -10.93 1.29
CA CYS A 126 3.56 -9.83 1.79
C CYS A 126 3.82 -9.95 3.30
N LYS A 127 2.86 -10.48 4.06
CA LYS A 127 2.97 -10.69 5.52
C LYS A 127 4.01 -11.74 5.92
N GLN A 128 4.42 -12.58 4.98
CA GLN A 128 5.39 -13.67 5.20
C GLN A 128 6.77 -13.34 4.61
N LYS A 129 6.95 -12.15 4.02
CA LYS A 129 8.22 -11.74 3.41
C LYS A 129 9.23 -11.34 4.47
N LEU A 130 10.45 -11.83 4.28
CA LEU A 130 11.62 -11.51 5.10
C LEU A 130 12.60 -10.72 4.25
N TYR A 131 13.23 -9.71 4.85
CA TYR A 131 14.21 -8.86 4.18
C TYR A 131 15.56 -8.97 4.88
N LEU A 132 16.61 -8.42 4.27
CA LEU A 132 17.94 -8.40 4.88
C LEU A 132 17.90 -7.75 6.26
N GLU A 133 18.67 -8.30 7.21
CA GLU A 133 18.79 -7.73 8.55
C GLU A 133 19.50 -6.37 8.53
N LYS A 134 20.45 -6.20 7.59
CA LYS A 134 21.18 -4.95 7.38
C LYS A 134 20.69 -4.31 6.09
N LEU A 135 19.98 -3.20 6.23
CA LEU A 135 19.54 -2.36 5.12
C LEU A 135 20.31 -1.03 5.16
N PRO A 136 20.56 -0.39 4.02
CA PRO A 136 21.08 0.97 4.00
C PRO A 136 20.07 1.93 4.63
N ASN A 137 20.56 3.00 5.26
CA ASN A 137 19.71 4.11 5.68
C ASN A 137 19.24 4.92 4.46
N THR A 138 18.16 5.68 4.63
CA THR A 138 17.57 6.51 3.58
C THR A 138 17.27 7.90 4.08
N SER A 139 17.61 8.90 3.28
CA SER A 139 17.11 10.28 3.45
C SER A 139 15.77 10.40 2.71
N ILE A 140 14.78 10.97 3.37
CA ILE A 140 13.43 11.12 2.82
C ILE A 140 13.22 12.60 2.50
N ILE A 141 13.05 12.92 1.22
CA ILE A 141 12.90 14.29 0.74
C ILE A 141 11.43 14.50 0.35
N ILE A 142 10.79 15.49 0.94
CA ILE A 142 9.38 15.85 0.70
C ILE A 142 9.34 17.28 0.17
N PRO A 143 9.26 17.48 -1.16
CA PRO A 143 8.99 18.79 -1.72
C PRO A 143 7.52 19.16 -1.52
N PHE A 144 7.25 20.41 -1.13
CA PHE A 144 5.90 20.93 -0.97
C PHE A 144 5.79 22.37 -1.50
N HIS A 145 4.61 22.73 -2.01
CA HIS A 145 4.25 24.08 -2.43
C HIS A 145 2.81 24.36 -2.05
N ASN A 146 2.56 25.33 -1.18
CA ASN A 146 1.21 25.74 -0.75
C ASN A 146 0.33 24.55 -0.31
N GLU A 147 0.93 23.52 0.32
CA GLU A 147 0.26 22.30 0.73
C GLU A 147 -0.66 22.54 1.95
N GLY A 148 -1.69 21.69 2.12
CA GLY A 148 -2.53 21.72 3.31
C GLY A 148 -1.74 21.33 4.56
N TRP A 149 -1.95 22.05 5.67
CA TRP A 149 -1.24 21.77 6.93
C TRP A 149 -1.43 20.32 7.40
N SER A 150 -2.69 19.88 7.45
CA SER A 150 -3.03 18.54 7.93
C SER A 150 -2.60 17.43 6.97
N SER A 151 -2.52 17.68 5.66
CA SER A 151 -2.00 16.69 4.69
C SER A 151 -0.49 16.53 4.80
N LEU A 152 0.24 17.64 4.91
CA LEU A 152 1.70 17.63 5.06
C LEU A 152 2.11 16.93 6.37
N LEU A 153 1.53 17.32 7.51
CA LEU A 153 1.83 16.70 8.80
C LEU A 153 1.49 15.21 8.82
N ARG A 154 0.36 14.81 8.24
CA ARG A 154 -0.04 13.39 8.17
C ARG A 154 0.94 12.56 7.36
N THR A 155 1.56 13.14 6.33
CA THR A 155 2.64 12.52 5.57
C THR A 155 3.86 12.28 6.47
N ILE A 156 4.30 13.30 7.20
CA ILE A 156 5.45 13.22 8.11
C ILE A 156 5.21 12.20 9.23
N HIS A 157 4.03 12.24 9.87
CA HIS A 157 3.64 11.28 10.91
C HIS A 157 3.59 9.85 10.36
N SER A 158 3.07 9.65 9.14
CA SER A 158 3.04 8.32 8.52
C SER A 158 4.44 7.77 8.28
N VAL A 159 5.35 8.60 7.77
CA VAL A 159 6.76 8.21 7.57
C VAL A 159 7.40 7.83 8.89
N THR A 160 7.30 8.69 9.90
CA THR A 160 7.93 8.51 11.21
C THR A 160 7.38 7.28 11.95
N ARG A 161 6.07 7.03 11.87
CA ARG A 161 5.43 5.94 12.61
C ARG A 161 5.54 4.57 11.94
N ARG A 162 5.65 4.53 10.60
CA ARG A 162 5.62 3.27 9.82
C ARG A 162 6.98 2.86 9.27
N THR A 163 8.02 3.63 9.57
CA THR A 163 9.40 3.33 9.17
C THR A 163 10.24 3.08 10.42
N PRO A 164 11.04 2.00 10.47
CA PRO A 164 11.98 1.80 11.57
C PRO A 164 12.97 2.97 11.69
N GLU A 165 13.10 3.56 12.88
CA GLU A 165 13.87 4.80 13.12
C GLU A 165 15.31 4.73 12.60
N HIS A 166 16.02 3.62 12.83
CA HIS A 166 17.41 3.45 12.40
C HIS A 166 17.61 3.33 10.88
N LEU A 167 16.53 3.16 10.10
CA LEU A 167 16.59 3.20 8.63
C LEU A 167 16.40 4.62 8.09
N ILE A 168 15.87 5.55 8.89
CA ILE A 168 15.73 6.95 8.50
C ILE A 168 17.04 7.66 8.86
N ALA A 169 17.73 8.18 7.85
CA ALA A 169 18.86 9.07 8.10
C ALA A 169 18.37 10.45 8.52
N GLU A 170 17.42 11.01 7.76
CA GLU A 170 16.86 12.34 7.93
C GLU A 170 15.57 12.49 7.12
N ILE A 171 14.72 13.45 7.52
CA ILE A 171 13.55 13.87 6.75
C ILE A 171 13.73 15.34 6.37
N ILE A 172 13.90 15.61 5.07
CA ILE A 172 14.13 16.93 4.52
C ILE A 172 12.85 17.43 3.88
N LEU A 173 12.30 18.51 4.44
CA LEU A 173 11.19 19.23 3.82
C LEU A 173 11.75 20.33 2.93
N VAL A 174 11.34 20.35 1.67
CA VAL A 174 11.80 21.34 0.70
C VAL A 174 10.63 22.21 0.31
N ASP A 175 10.64 23.46 0.76
CA ASP A 175 9.64 24.44 0.37
C ASP A 175 9.96 24.99 -1.03
N ASP A 176 9.06 24.76 -1.98
CA ASP A 176 9.12 25.33 -3.33
C ASP A 176 8.39 26.67 -3.36
N PHE A 177 8.88 27.63 -2.56
CA PHE A 177 8.39 29.00 -2.48
C PHE A 177 6.88 29.11 -2.18
N SER A 178 6.47 28.59 -1.01
CA SER A 178 5.09 28.71 -0.54
C SER A 178 4.76 30.14 -0.07
N ASP A 179 3.56 30.60 -0.42
CA ASP A 179 3.05 31.93 -0.05
C ASP A 179 2.35 31.94 1.33
N ARG A 180 2.14 30.76 1.93
CA ARG A 180 1.43 30.60 3.21
C ARG A 180 2.35 30.79 4.40
N GLU A 181 2.09 31.81 5.22
CA GLU A 181 2.86 32.14 6.44
C GLU A 181 3.02 30.94 7.39
N VAL A 182 1.95 30.15 7.58
CA VAL A 182 1.95 28.97 8.47
C VAL A 182 2.98 27.91 8.05
N LEU A 183 3.30 27.79 6.76
CA LEU A 183 4.29 26.83 6.26
C LEU A 183 5.72 27.32 6.43
N GLN A 184 5.93 28.64 6.48
CA GLN A 184 7.25 29.24 6.69
C GLN A 184 7.72 28.98 8.12
N ASP A 185 6.84 29.15 9.12
CA ASP A 185 7.14 28.84 10.53
C ASP A 185 7.50 27.34 10.73
N LEU A 186 6.85 26.42 10.00
CA LEU A 186 7.21 25.00 10.06
C LEU A 186 8.60 24.71 9.53
N SER A 187 8.95 25.32 8.41
CA SER A 187 10.26 25.12 7.80
C SER A 187 11.36 25.55 8.78
N GLU A 188 11.13 26.63 9.53
CA GLU A 188 12.03 27.08 10.60
C GLU A 188 12.03 26.10 11.79
N ILE A 189 10.88 25.72 12.33
CA ILE A 189 10.77 24.81 13.50
C ILE A 189 11.43 23.45 13.21
N ILE A 190 11.20 22.90 12.03
CA ILE A 190 11.76 21.59 11.64
C ILE A 190 13.27 21.74 11.46
N THR A 191 13.74 22.76 10.76
CA THR A 191 15.18 23.06 10.66
C THR A 191 15.81 23.17 12.06
N TRP A 192 15.21 23.90 13.00
CA TRP A 192 15.71 24.05 14.37
C TRP A 192 15.77 22.74 15.16
N SER A 193 14.76 21.87 15.05
CA SER A 193 14.73 20.58 15.75
C SER A 193 15.83 19.63 15.30
N TRP A 194 16.29 19.72 14.04
CA TRP A 194 17.35 18.86 13.52
C TRP A 194 18.77 19.42 13.75
N PHE A 195 18.93 20.74 13.89
CA PHE A 195 20.23 21.37 14.19
C PHE A 195 20.50 21.56 15.70
N GLY A 196 19.51 21.41 16.57
CA GLY A 196 19.60 21.67 18.02
C GLY A 196 20.08 20.49 18.88
N ASP A 197 20.16 19.27 18.33
CA ASP A 197 20.54 18.06 19.08
C ASP A 197 21.99 17.64 18.78
N ASN A 198 22.97 18.48 19.17
CA ASN A 198 24.40 18.13 19.13
C ASN A 198 25.11 18.51 20.43
#